data_AF-A0AAV2GZ79-F1
#
_entry.id   AF-A0AAV2GZ79-F1
#
_cell.length_a   1.000
_cell.length_b   1.000
_cell.length_c   1.000
_cell.angle_alpha   90.00
_cell.angle_beta   90.00
_cell.angle_gamma   90.00
#
_symmetry.space_group_name_H-M   'P 1'
#
loop_
_entity.id
_entity.type
_entity.pdbx_description
1 polymer ?
#
loop_
_entity_poly.entity_id
_entity_poly.type
_entity_poly.pdbx_seq_one_letter_code
_entity_poly.pdbx_strand_id
1 'polypeptide(L)'
;MKFTILPLLSLVVCLVDSQAPTPTPACKEYNSASADPGPLKMSSDFSVDIETVSVETGRVTNMLMYYSTNQNMIRLNMFQNGQKSDMYFYFDDNEILAFDYSTGGRGSCKVLPNLNTQPDTFIVGGSKTGGKIEVPLAVLHFTGQSGFGGSIIEVGQGFGAARGMETKVYNSCQKWTFGTQSAIFNVTHHFSSKAWSRPSSGTVPILIEVQGSATLHGNTVPIHHYYNYFNYKESVEPFSFETPSGIVCQGRAVDRPFPSAPSHIKFSGENIDHRDGTVRYVEEIFDSDKNLVVMRTQAPQDMGTSGGMNHFTYIRDYVTGLSYKIDNQMQFCTTVNITDDTPLPFDFVTTSGKVQQLSPAQFFYNSGTKYDYIGQRIARGITADVWVTKTTFITDPTTEVVIEWYFAKEDTASWNDGSKYFTDGKYRIPLRFRAWSGTSTDSIDMNIYHVDYTNIMYGVLDIRPCYPDKQSNYFQLVVDGAKESVMNTNLEMFKWSTVKLIADAAKVRDIRIVDLQVYYDQNDAIIEFELLDAPPYAGDISGTPPPTVTLQQATLNLQTAVNGGSFYVNVFNSTTNSISQPLPVRKSKSVSSNNQGGSSSSDDGYSAGAMAGLGIAMVIVGGGGGGAGAYFLLK
;
A
#
# COMPACT_ATOMS: atom_id res chain seq x y z
N MET A 1 -58.07 -41.83 -5.92
CA MET A 1 -58.02 -42.02 -7.39
C MET A 1 -57.00 -43.10 -7.70
N LYS A 2 -57.45 -44.20 -8.31
CA LYS A 2 -56.61 -45.28 -8.87
C LYS A 2 -56.17 -44.87 -10.27
N PHE A 3 -54.90 -45.07 -10.63
CA PHE A 3 -54.37 -45.34 -11.99
C PHE A 3 -52.85 -45.54 -11.82
N THR A 4 -52.08 -46.33 -12.56
CA THR A 4 -52.16 -47.63 -13.23
C THR A 4 -50.71 -48.02 -13.52
N ILE A 5 -50.46 -49.32 -13.61
CA ILE A 5 -49.18 -50.01 -13.76
C ILE A 5 -48.67 -50.06 -15.23
N LEU A 6 -47.32 -50.12 -15.38
CA LEU A 6 -46.45 -50.57 -16.51
C LEU A 6 -46.23 -49.65 -17.74
N PRO A 7 -45.10 -49.75 -18.52
CA PRO A 7 -44.00 -50.73 -18.41
C PRO A 7 -42.53 -50.25 -18.56
N LEU A 8 -41.65 -51.21 -18.22
CA LEU A 8 -40.23 -51.39 -18.57
C LEU A 8 -39.75 -50.60 -19.80
N LEU A 9 -38.73 -49.77 -19.59
CA LEU A 9 -37.82 -49.32 -20.64
C LEU A 9 -36.59 -50.24 -20.59
N SER A 10 -36.43 -51.08 -21.61
CA SER A 10 -35.23 -51.88 -21.82
C SER A 10 -34.07 -50.94 -22.17
N LEU A 11 -33.11 -50.81 -21.26
CA LEU A 11 -31.87 -50.07 -21.49
C LEU A 11 -30.99 -50.93 -22.41
N VAL A 12 -31.02 -50.65 -23.71
CA VAL A 12 -30.05 -51.19 -24.67
C VAL A 12 -28.72 -50.50 -24.36
N VAL A 13 -27.88 -51.15 -23.55
CA VAL A 13 -26.48 -50.80 -23.41
C VAL A 13 -25.81 -51.23 -24.71
N CYS A 14 -25.68 -50.30 -25.65
CA CYS A 14 -24.69 -50.44 -26.71
C CYS A 14 -23.31 -50.42 -26.04
N LEU A 15 -22.76 -51.60 -25.77
CA LEU A 15 -21.33 -51.81 -25.61
C LEU A 15 -20.70 -51.46 -26.95
N VAL A 16 -20.41 -50.17 -27.15
CA VAL A 16 -19.50 -49.76 -28.20
C VAL A 16 -18.16 -50.28 -27.76
N ASP A 17 -17.72 -51.37 -28.40
CA ASP A 17 -16.38 -51.91 -28.26
C ASP A 17 -15.41 -50.83 -28.76
N SER A 18 -15.02 -49.93 -27.86
CA SER A 18 -14.01 -48.92 -28.15
C SER A 18 -12.69 -49.68 -28.22
N GLN A 19 -12.40 -50.25 -29.39
CA GLN A 19 -11.06 -50.72 -29.69
C GLN A 19 -10.12 -49.56 -29.39
N ALA A 20 -9.29 -49.75 -28.37
CA ALA A 20 -8.30 -48.76 -27.99
C ALA A 20 -7.50 -48.40 -29.24
N PRO A 21 -7.43 -47.12 -29.64
CA PRO A 21 -6.73 -46.72 -30.84
C PRO A 21 -5.31 -47.29 -30.79
N THR A 22 -4.96 -48.07 -31.82
CA THR A 22 -3.64 -48.70 -31.92
C THR A 22 -2.59 -47.59 -31.90
N PRO A 23 -1.56 -47.66 -31.04
CA PRO A 23 -0.59 -46.58 -30.91
C PRO A 23 0.05 -46.27 -32.27
N THR A 24 -0.07 -45.03 -32.72
CA THR A 24 0.57 -44.54 -33.94
C THR A 24 2.08 -44.79 -33.83
N PRO A 25 2.74 -45.35 -34.85
CA PRO A 25 4.18 -45.59 -34.79
C PRO A 25 4.92 -44.28 -34.50
N ALA A 26 5.83 -44.32 -33.53
CA ALA A 26 6.65 -43.17 -33.14
C ALA A 26 7.34 -42.57 -34.36
N CYS A 27 7.25 -41.24 -34.51
CA CYS A 27 7.98 -40.53 -35.56
C CYS A 27 9.49 -40.76 -35.40
N LYS A 28 10.22 -40.69 -36.51
CA LYS A 28 11.69 -40.70 -36.51
C LYS A 28 12.18 -39.29 -36.76
N GLU A 29 13.30 -38.90 -36.14
CA GLU A 29 13.97 -37.64 -36.48
C GLU A 29 14.22 -37.57 -38.00
N TYR A 30 14.01 -36.39 -38.57
CA TYR A 30 14.39 -36.14 -39.94
C TYR A 30 15.93 -36.22 -40.01
N ASN A 31 16.49 -36.88 -41.03
CA ASN A 31 17.95 -36.99 -41.20
C ASN A 31 18.51 -35.86 -42.10
N SER A 32 17.67 -34.88 -42.45
CA SER A 32 17.97 -33.92 -43.54
C SER A 32 17.19 -32.60 -43.43
N ALA A 33 16.73 -32.17 -42.25
CA ALA A 33 16.02 -30.90 -42.17
C ALA A 33 16.98 -29.70 -42.18
N SER A 34 16.47 -28.56 -42.63
CA SER A 34 17.16 -27.28 -42.50
C SER A 34 17.15 -26.87 -41.02
N ALA A 35 18.34 -26.61 -40.47
CA ALA A 35 18.49 -26.00 -39.15
C ALA A 35 17.96 -24.56 -39.08
N ASP A 36 17.68 -23.95 -40.24
CA ASP A 36 17.19 -22.58 -40.34
C ASP A 36 15.79 -22.58 -41.00
N PRO A 37 14.70 -22.48 -40.22
CA PRO A 37 13.34 -22.30 -40.74
C PRO A 37 13.09 -20.96 -41.45
N GLY A 38 14.13 -20.14 -41.59
CA GLY A 38 14.01 -18.74 -41.97
C GLY A 38 13.58 -17.88 -40.77
N PRO A 39 13.67 -16.54 -40.89
CA PRO A 39 13.44 -15.64 -39.77
C PRO A 39 11.93 -15.49 -39.50
N LEU A 40 11.32 -16.46 -38.81
CA LEU A 40 10.09 -16.20 -38.07
C LEU A 40 10.44 -15.23 -36.96
N LYS A 41 9.77 -14.08 -36.97
CA LYS A 41 9.85 -13.10 -35.90
C LYS A 41 8.52 -13.08 -35.18
N MET A 42 8.59 -12.96 -33.86
CA MET A 42 7.46 -12.77 -32.97
C MET A 42 7.79 -11.60 -32.04
N SER A 43 6.75 -10.95 -31.53
CA SER A 43 6.92 -9.90 -30.54
C SER A 43 7.53 -10.47 -29.25
N SER A 44 8.41 -9.69 -28.59
CA SER A 44 8.93 -10.00 -27.25
C SER A 44 7.87 -9.86 -26.16
N ASP A 45 6.74 -9.23 -26.48
CA ASP A 45 5.60 -9.03 -25.58
C ASP A 45 4.32 -9.35 -26.36
N PHE A 46 3.49 -10.26 -25.85
CA PHE A 46 2.20 -10.55 -26.48
C PHE A 46 1.17 -11.14 -25.52
N SER A 47 -0.11 -11.02 -25.93
CA SER A 47 -1.21 -11.80 -25.36
C SER A 47 -1.92 -12.59 -26.45
N VAL A 48 -2.35 -13.81 -26.16
CA VAL A 48 -3.05 -14.67 -27.13
C VAL A 48 -4.06 -15.59 -26.45
N ASP A 49 -5.24 -15.72 -27.05
CA ASP A 49 -6.22 -16.74 -26.66
C ASP A 49 -5.85 -18.08 -27.30
N ILE A 50 -5.93 -19.15 -26.52
CA ILE A 50 -5.54 -20.50 -26.89
C ILE A 50 -6.68 -21.44 -26.52
N GLU A 51 -7.22 -22.14 -27.50
CA GLU A 51 -8.14 -23.25 -27.28
C GLU A 51 -7.37 -24.55 -27.49
N THR A 52 -7.27 -25.34 -26.42
CA THR A 52 -6.69 -26.68 -26.48
C THR A 52 -7.79 -27.72 -26.59
N VAL A 53 -7.73 -28.54 -27.64
CA VAL A 53 -8.64 -29.66 -27.87
C VAL A 53 -7.86 -30.97 -27.71
N SER A 54 -8.21 -31.76 -26.70
CA SER A 54 -7.70 -33.13 -26.53
C SER A 54 -8.68 -34.10 -27.17
N VAL A 55 -8.30 -34.68 -28.31
CA VAL A 55 -9.16 -35.55 -29.12
C VAL A 55 -9.46 -36.83 -28.35
N GLU A 56 -8.46 -37.39 -27.68
CA GLU A 56 -8.60 -38.67 -26.97
C GLU A 56 -9.53 -38.58 -25.75
N THR A 57 -9.68 -37.40 -25.14
CA THR A 57 -10.60 -37.21 -24.01
C THR A 57 -11.87 -36.44 -24.37
N GLY A 58 -11.96 -35.91 -25.58
CA GLY A 58 -13.03 -34.99 -26.00
C GLY A 58 -13.07 -33.69 -25.18
N ARG A 59 -11.97 -33.32 -24.49
CA ARG A 59 -11.92 -32.14 -23.61
C ARG A 59 -11.45 -30.91 -24.37
N VAL A 60 -12.07 -29.79 -24.08
CA VAL A 60 -11.67 -28.45 -24.55
C VAL A 60 -11.29 -27.60 -23.35
N THR A 61 -10.15 -26.94 -23.44
CA THR A 61 -9.66 -25.99 -22.42
C THR A 61 -9.39 -24.65 -23.09
N ASN A 62 -9.93 -23.57 -22.54
CA ASN A 62 -9.68 -22.23 -23.03
C ASN A 62 -8.64 -21.55 -22.14
N MET A 63 -7.71 -20.84 -22.75
CA MET A 63 -6.64 -20.18 -22.04
C MET A 63 -6.34 -18.82 -22.64
N LEU A 64 -5.94 -17.86 -21.81
CA LEU A 64 -5.33 -16.62 -22.24
C LEU A 64 -3.90 -16.60 -21.74
N MET A 65 -2.95 -16.57 -22.68
CA MET A 65 -1.53 -16.45 -22.37
C MET A 65 -1.10 -15.00 -22.46
N TYR A 66 -0.33 -14.57 -21.48
CA TYR A 66 0.47 -13.35 -21.50
C TYR A 66 1.94 -13.74 -21.45
N TYR A 67 2.73 -13.21 -22.37
CA TYR A 67 4.16 -13.45 -22.47
C TYR A 67 4.88 -12.10 -22.49
N SER A 68 5.93 -11.97 -21.67
CA SER A 68 6.79 -10.79 -21.71
C SER A 68 8.24 -11.14 -21.43
N THR A 69 9.11 -10.89 -22.41
CA THR A 69 10.57 -10.94 -22.21
C THR A 69 11.02 -9.82 -21.28
N ASN A 70 10.40 -8.64 -21.36
CA ASN A 70 10.76 -7.47 -20.55
C ASN A 70 10.47 -7.68 -19.06
N GLN A 71 9.34 -8.31 -18.73
CA GLN A 71 9.01 -8.68 -17.35
C GLN A 71 9.58 -10.04 -16.94
N ASN A 72 10.21 -10.77 -17.86
CA ASN A 72 10.73 -12.12 -17.64
C ASN A 72 9.67 -13.09 -17.06
N MET A 73 8.46 -13.05 -17.62
CA MET A 73 7.27 -13.73 -17.06
C MET A 73 6.34 -14.31 -18.13
N ILE A 74 5.65 -15.40 -17.75
CA ILE A 74 4.46 -15.91 -18.45
C ILE A 74 3.31 -15.94 -17.45
N ARG A 75 2.12 -15.54 -17.88
CA ARG A 75 0.87 -15.80 -17.16
C ARG A 75 -0.09 -16.59 -18.05
N LEU A 76 -0.69 -17.63 -17.49
CA LEU A 76 -1.79 -18.37 -18.09
C LEU A 76 -3.06 -18.16 -17.27
N ASN A 77 -4.10 -17.63 -17.89
CA ASN A 77 -5.46 -17.69 -17.37
C ASN A 77 -6.13 -18.91 -17.98
N MET A 78 -6.54 -19.90 -17.18
CA MET A 78 -7.11 -21.16 -17.69
C MET A 78 -8.56 -21.29 -17.24
N PHE A 79 -9.42 -21.68 -18.18
CA PHE A 79 -10.83 -21.98 -17.92
C PHE A 79 -11.16 -23.40 -18.40
N GLN A 80 -11.46 -24.28 -17.45
CA GLN A 80 -11.77 -25.68 -17.70
C GLN A 80 -12.99 -26.10 -16.88
N ASN A 81 -14.01 -26.67 -17.54
CA ASN A 81 -15.22 -27.19 -16.88
C ASN A 81 -15.91 -26.18 -15.95
N GLY A 82 -15.95 -24.89 -16.32
CA GLY A 82 -16.51 -23.84 -15.49
C GLY A 82 -15.59 -23.33 -14.37
N GLN A 83 -14.43 -23.95 -14.18
CA GLN A 83 -13.44 -23.56 -13.17
C GLN A 83 -12.36 -22.68 -13.80
N LYS A 84 -12.05 -21.60 -13.10
CA LYS A 84 -10.95 -20.69 -13.42
C LYS A 84 -9.73 -21.07 -12.60
N SER A 85 -8.55 -21.01 -13.21
CA SER A 85 -7.26 -21.03 -12.51
C SER A 85 -6.27 -20.11 -13.20
N ASP A 86 -5.31 -19.57 -12.46
CA ASP A 86 -4.24 -18.75 -13.03
C ASP A 86 -2.88 -19.37 -12.70
N MET A 87 -1.94 -19.34 -13.63
CA MET A 87 -0.55 -19.74 -13.38
C MET A 87 0.39 -18.61 -13.77
N TYR A 88 1.33 -18.28 -12.89
CA TYR A 88 2.35 -17.25 -13.10
C TYR A 88 3.71 -17.90 -13.03
N PHE A 89 4.49 -17.79 -14.11
CA PHE A 89 5.83 -18.33 -14.23
C PHE A 89 6.82 -17.20 -14.01
N TYR A 90 7.49 -17.20 -12.85
CA TYR A 90 8.50 -16.21 -12.48
C TYR A 90 9.89 -16.77 -12.74
N PHE A 91 10.49 -16.40 -13.86
CA PHE A 91 11.78 -16.95 -14.28
C PHE A 91 12.94 -16.43 -13.41
N ASP A 92 12.89 -15.17 -12.99
CA ASP A 92 13.87 -14.59 -12.05
C ASP A 92 13.91 -15.34 -10.72
N ASP A 93 12.73 -15.70 -10.20
CA ASP A 93 12.57 -16.36 -8.90
C ASP A 93 12.60 -17.91 -9.02
N ASN A 94 12.70 -18.46 -10.24
CA ASN A 94 12.66 -19.90 -10.54
C ASN A 94 11.44 -20.65 -9.97
N GLU A 95 10.24 -20.07 -10.05
CA GLU A 95 9.02 -20.66 -9.45
C GLU A 95 7.74 -20.45 -10.28
N ILE A 96 6.69 -21.21 -9.94
CA ILE A 96 5.34 -21.03 -10.49
C ILE A 96 4.36 -20.78 -9.34
N LEU A 97 3.54 -19.74 -9.47
CA LEU A 97 2.40 -19.51 -8.58
C LEU A 97 1.13 -20.00 -9.29
N ALA A 98 0.47 -21.01 -8.72
CA ALA A 98 -0.78 -21.55 -9.22
C ALA A 98 -1.94 -21.11 -8.31
N PHE A 99 -2.89 -20.37 -8.87
CA PHE A 99 -4.08 -19.89 -8.18
C PHE A 99 -5.29 -20.70 -8.60
N ASP A 100 -6.03 -21.24 -7.63
CA ASP A 100 -7.25 -22.01 -7.82
C ASP A 100 -8.44 -21.29 -7.18
N TYR A 101 -9.48 -21.05 -7.98
CA TYR A 101 -10.71 -20.37 -7.58
C TYR A 101 -11.89 -21.34 -7.39
N SER A 102 -11.67 -22.65 -7.50
CA SER A 102 -12.72 -23.68 -7.43
C SER A 102 -13.36 -23.81 -6.05
N THR A 103 -12.66 -23.43 -4.98
CA THR A 103 -13.11 -23.57 -3.59
C THR A 103 -14.05 -22.45 -3.12
N GLY A 104 -14.40 -21.50 -4.00
CA GLY A 104 -15.15 -20.29 -3.62
C GLY A 104 -14.32 -19.30 -2.79
N GLY A 105 -14.92 -18.18 -2.42
CA GLY A 105 -14.24 -17.08 -1.72
C GLY A 105 -13.19 -16.39 -2.61
N ARG A 106 -12.03 -16.05 -2.03
CA ARG A 106 -10.93 -15.39 -2.75
C ARG A 106 -10.09 -16.35 -3.61
N GLY A 107 -10.18 -17.67 -3.37
CA GLY A 107 -9.31 -18.68 -3.98
C GLY A 107 -8.14 -19.07 -3.09
N SER A 108 -7.30 -19.96 -3.60
CA SER A 108 -6.10 -20.48 -2.93
C SER A 108 -4.88 -20.35 -3.84
N CYS A 109 -3.68 -20.31 -3.26
CA CYS A 109 -2.44 -20.28 -4.00
C CYS A 109 -1.53 -21.44 -3.59
N LYS A 110 -0.88 -22.04 -4.58
CA LYS A 110 0.17 -23.04 -4.41
C LYS A 110 1.43 -22.58 -5.11
N VAL A 111 2.54 -22.57 -4.37
CA VAL A 111 3.88 -22.39 -4.94
C VAL A 111 4.38 -23.75 -5.45
N LEU A 112 4.71 -23.83 -6.73
CA LEU A 112 5.38 -25.00 -7.31
C LEU A 112 6.87 -24.65 -7.45
N PRO A 113 7.76 -25.32 -6.69
CA PRO A 113 9.17 -24.98 -6.71
C PRO A 113 9.84 -25.42 -8.01
N ASN A 114 10.87 -24.66 -8.40
CA ASN A 114 11.84 -25.00 -9.42
C ASN A 114 11.24 -25.23 -10.82
N LEU A 115 11.11 -24.13 -11.58
CA LEU A 115 10.70 -24.15 -13.00
C LEU A 115 11.45 -25.22 -13.79
N ASN A 116 12.76 -25.42 -13.55
CA ASN A 116 13.58 -26.40 -14.28
C ASN A 116 13.14 -27.86 -14.07
N THR A 117 12.48 -28.16 -12.96
CA THR A 117 12.00 -29.52 -12.66
C THR A 117 10.52 -29.68 -12.92
N GLN A 118 9.80 -28.58 -13.13
CA GLN A 118 8.42 -28.66 -13.52
C GLN A 118 8.36 -29.21 -14.94
N PRO A 119 7.54 -30.26 -15.16
CA PRO A 119 7.35 -30.77 -16.51
C PRO A 119 6.97 -29.60 -17.42
N ASP A 120 7.52 -29.56 -18.63
CA ASP A 120 6.96 -28.71 -19.67
C ASP A 120 5.44 -28.91 -19.67
N THR A 121 4.70 -27.84 -19.49
CA THR A 121 3.28 -27.93 -19.79
C THR A 121 3.22 -27.96 -21.31
N PHE A 122 2.24 -28.66 -21.90
CA PHE A 122 2.12 -28.72 -23.36
C PHE A 122 1.99 -27.35 -24.05
N ILE A 123 1.85 -26.27 -23.27
CA ILE A 123 1.59 -24.89 -23.70
C ILE A 123 2.81 -23.98 -23.47
N VAL A 124 3.71 -24.33 -22.53
CA VAL A 124 4.90 -23.55 -22.18
C VAL A 124 6.12 -24.45 -22.28
N GLY A 125 6.73 -24.43 -23.47
CA GLY A 125 7.97 -25.13 -23.79
C GLY A 125 9.24 -24.31 -23.56
N GLY A 126 10.35 -24.92 -23.99
CA GLY A 126 11.67 -24.28 -23.99
C GLY A 126 12.52 -24.62 -22.77
N SER A 127 13.82 -24.30 -22.84
CA SER A 127 14.71 -24.50 -21.71
C SER A 127 14.42 -23.50 -20.61
N LYS A 128 14.18 -23.95 -19.39
CA LYS A 128 13.95 -23.05 -18.24
C LYS A 128 15.26 -22.66 -17.53
N THR A 129 16.39 -23.04 -18.12
CA THR A 129 17.73 -22.87 -17.56
C THR A 129 18.22 -21.42 -17.67
N GLY A 130 18.79 -20.90 -16.59
CA GLY A 130 19.47 -19.59 -16.61
C GLY A 130 18.61 -18.41 -16.13
N GLY A 131 17.45 -18.67 -15.52
CA GLY A 131 16.62 -17.64 -14.89
C GLY A 131 16.01 -16.66 -15.88
N LYS A 132 16.02 -16.98 -17.18
CA LYS A 132 15.44 -16.17 -18.23
C LYS A 132 14.40 -16.96 -18.99
N ILE A 133 13.31 -16.28 -19.33
CA ILE A 133 12.30 -16.75 -20.24
C ILE A 133 12.93 -16.95 -21.63
N GLU A 134 12.57 -18.05 -22.25
CA GLU A 134 12.98 -18.37 -23.62
C GLU A 134 12.28 -17.47 -24.63
N VAL A 135 12.89 -17.34 -25.82
CA VAL A 135 12.28 -16.60 -26.92
C VAL A 135 10.90 -17.19 -27.28
N PRO A 136 9.94 -16.39 -27.79
CA PRO A 136 8.56 -16.85 -28.05
C PRO A 136 8.45 -18.16 -28.82
N LEU A 137 9.30 -18.37 -29.84
CA LEU A 137 9.29 -19.58 -30.65
C LEU A 137 9.71 -20.83 -29.87
N ALA A 138 10.60 -20.70 -28.88
CA ALA A 138 10.98 -21.81 -28.01
C ALA A 138 9.85 -22.15 -27.02
N VAL A 139 9.13 -21.13 -26.52
CA VAL A 139 7.92 -21.35 -25.70
C VAL A 139 6.84 -22.12 -26.45
N LEU A 140 6.73 -21.94 -27.76
CA LEU A 140 5.81 -22.68 -28.63
C LEU A 140 6.37 -24.03 -29.13
N HIS A 141 7.47 -24.53 -28.56
CA HIS A 141 8.17 -25.75 -29.01
C HIS A 141 8.51 -25.75 -30.51
N PHE A 142 8.77 -24.57 -31.10
CA PHE A 142 9.19 -24.45 -32.50
C PHE A 142 10.72 -24.47 -32.63
N THR A 143 11.43 -23.89 -31.66
CA THR A 143 12.89 -23.91 -31.55
C THR A 143 13.32 -24.52 -30.22
N GLY A 144 14.59 -24.91 -30.10
CA GLY A 144 15.15 -25.53 -28.89
C GLY A 144 15.61 -26.96 -29.16
N GLN A 145 15.80 -27.77 -28.12
CA GLN A 145 16.28 -29.15 -28.27
C GLN A 145 15.16 -30.09 -28.73
N SER A 146 15.47 -31.03 -29.64
CA SER A 146 14.51 -32.04 -30.12
C SER A 146 14.16 -33.09 -29.04
N GLY A 147 15.00 -33.21 -28.00
CA GLY A 147 14.86 -34.20 -26.93
C GLY A 147 15.41 -35.60 -27.25
N PHE A 148 15.87 -35.85 -28.48
CA PHE A 148 16.54 -37.10 -28.86
C PHE A 148 18.07 -37.03 -28.77
N GLY A 149 18.63 -35.95 -28.23
CA GLY A 149 20.07 -35.70 -28.14
C GLY A 149 20.60 -34.74 -29.19
N GLY A 150 19.77 -34.31 -30.15
CA GLY A 150 20.06 -33.20 -31.06
C GLY A 150 20.00 -31.84 -30.36
N SER A 151 20.82 -30.89 -30.83
CA SER A 151 20.88 -29.53 -30.26
C SER A 151 19.74 -28.61 -30.73
N ILE A 152 19.01 -29.00 -31.79
CA ILE A 152 17.97 -28.19 -32.44
C ILE A 152 16.78 -29.05 -32.88
N ILE A 153 15.57 -28.47 -32.90
CA ILE A 153 14.39 -29.05 -33.52
C ILE A 153 14.52 -28.93 -35.04
N GLU A 154 14.44 -30.06 -35.72
CA GLU A 154 14.46 -30.16 -37.18
C GLU A 154 13.05 -30.04 -37.75
N VAL A 155 12.85 -29.10 -38.69
CA VAL A 155 11.53 -28.79 -39.27
C VAL A 155 11.51 -28.94 -40.78
N GLY A 156 10.54 -29.71 -41.28
CA GLY A 156 10.17 -29.75 -42.70
C GLY A 156 9.18 -28.65 -43.03
N GLN A 157 9.53 -27.77 -43.98
CA GLN A 157 8.72 -26.61 -44.35
C GLN A 157 7.79 -26.88 -45.54
N GLY A 158 6.57 -26.32 -45.49
CA GLY A 158 5.62 -26.32 -46.59
C GLY A 158 4.59 -25.19 -46.48
N PHE A 159 3.55 -25.29 -47.28
CA PHE A 159 2.39 -24.40 -47.26
C PHE A 159 1.11 -25.23 -47.08
N GLY A 160 0.13 -24.65 -46.40
CA GLY A 160 -1.14 -25.33 -46.15
C GLY A 160 -2.21 -24.34 -45.68
N ALA A 161 -3.34 -24.87 -45.23
CA ALA A 161 -4.41 -24.06 -44.68
C ALA A 161 -4.76 -24.54 -43.27
N ALA A 162 -5.00 -23.59 -42.37
CA ALA A 162 -5.53 -23.86 -41.03
C ALA A 162 -6.63 -22.84 -40.74
N ARG A 163 -7.79 -23.32 -40.26
CA ARG A 163 -8.97 -22.47 -39.95
C ARG A 163 -9.38 -21.54 -41.11
N GLY A 164 -9.25 -22.02 -42.35
CA GLY A 164 -9.56 -21.24 -43.56
C GLY A 164 -8.54 -20.17 -43.93
N MET A 165 -7.41 -20.07 -43.23
CA MET A 165 -6.32 -19.15 -43.53
C MET A 165 -5.16 -19.88 -44.21
N GLU A 166 -4.51 -19.23 -45.16
CA GLU A 166 -3.24 -19.71 -45.73
C GLU A 166 -2.12 -19.59 -44.68
N THR A 167 -1.37 -20.67 -44.52
CA THR A 167 -0.34 -20.80 -43.48
C THR A 167 0.96 -21.37 -44.04
N LYS A 168 2.07 -20.97 -43.42
CA LYS A 168 3.34 -21.69 -43.51
C LYS A 168 3.28 -22.85 -42.52
N VAL A 169 3.57 -24.05 -43.00
CA VAL A 169 3.48 -25.28 -42.23
C VAL A 169 4.88 -25.80 -41.94
N TYR A 170 5.12 -26.20 -40.71
CA TYR A 170 6.37 -26.80 -40.29
C TYR A 170 6.08 -28.09 -39.54
N ASN A 171 6.69 -29.20 -39.95
CA ASN A 171 6.52 -30.51 -39.33
C ASN A 171 7.81 -30.92 -38.64
N SER A 172 7.74 -31.40 -37.41
CA SER A 172 8.89 -31.87 -36.65
C SER A 172 8.56 -33.12 -35.85
N CYS A 173 9.57 -33.97 -35.62
CA CYS A 173 9.48 -35.04 -34.64
C CYS A 173 10.18 -34.57 -33.37
N GLN A 174 9.46 -34.58 -32.25
CA GLN A 174 9.96 -34.05 -30.98
C GLN A 174 9.77 -35.08 -29.87
N LYS A 175 10.73 -35.12 -28.95
CA LYS A 175 10.63 -35.87 -27.70
C LYS A 175 10.55 -34.89 -26.55
N TRP A 176 9.42 -34.87 -25.86
CA TRP A 176 9.20 -34.01 -24.70
C TRP A 176 9.42 -34.84 -23.43
N THR A 177 10.14 -34.28 -22.46
CA THR A 177 10.46 -34.97 -21.20
C THR A 177 9.91 -34.19 -20.01
N PHE A 178 9.22 -34.90 -19.13
CA PHE A 178 8.41 -34.34 -18.05
C PHE A 178 8.73 -35.09 -16.75
N GLY A 179 9.83 -34.72 -16.09
CA GLY A 179 10.35 -35.49 -14.97
C GLY A 179 10.77 -36.91 -15.42
N THR A 180 10.14 -37.95 -14.85
CA THR A 180 10.38 -39.35 -15.24
C THR A 180 9.52 -39.82 -16.42
N GLN A 181 8.71 -38.93 -17.00
CA GLN A 181 7.80 -39.24 -18.10
C GLN A 181 8.39 -38.70 -19.41
N SER A 182 8.02 -39.31 -20.53
CA SER A 182 8.43 -38.82 -21.84
C SER A 182 7.34 -39.04 -22.87
N ALA A 183 7.29 -38.17 -23.86
CA ALA A 183 6.39 -38.32 -24.99
C ALA A 183 7.12 -38.06 -26.29
N ILE A 184 6.69 -38.75 -27.34
CA ILE A 184 7.23 -38.61 -28.69
C ILE A 184 6.08 -38.18 -29.59
N PHE A 185 6.24 -37.04 -30.24
CA PHE A 185 5.21 -36.37 -31.01
C PHE A 185 5.68 -36.01 -32.40
N ASN A 186 4.79 -36.20 -33.37
CA ASN A 186 4.80 -35.41 -34.59
C ASN A 186 4.09 -34.08 -34.29
N VAL A 187 4.82 -32.98 -34.44
CA VAL A 187 4.33 -31.63 -34.14
C VAL A 187 4.26 -30.84 -35.44
N THR A 188 3.07 -30.36 -35.76
CA THR A 188 2.79 -29.55 -36.94
C THR A 188 2.44 -28.13 -36.53
N HIS A 189 3.33 -27.17 -36.80
CA HIS A 189 3.10 -25.75 -36.56
C HIS A 189 2.55 -25.06 -37.80
N HIS A 190 1.48 -24.29 -37.63
CA HIS A 190 0.92 -23.41 -38.63
C HIS A 190 1.12 -21.96 -38.22
N PHE A 191 1.89 -21.22 -39.01
CA PHE A 191 2.09 -19.77 -38.84
C PHE A 191 1.45 -19.00 -39.99
N SER A 192 1.05 -17.74 -39.73
CA SER A 192 0.43 -16.90 -40.75
C SER A 192 1.32 -16.71 -42.00
N SER A 193 0.70 -16.75 -43.19
CA SER A 193 1.35 -16.39 -44.46
C SER A 193 1.43 -14.87 -44.64
N LYS A 194 2.07 -14.39 -45.71
CA LYS A 194 2.28 -12.94 -45.97
C LYS A 194 0.97 -12.13 -46.00
N ALA A 195 -0.15 -12.73 -46.42
CA ALA A 195 -1.45 -12.05 -46.45
C ALA A 195 -2.03 -11.80 -45.05
N TRP A 196 -1.60 -12.58 -44.05
CA TRP A 196 -2.08 -12.57 -42.67
C TRP A 196 -0.96 -12.23 -41.66
N SER A 197 0.25 -11.95 -42.14
CA SER A 197 1.38 -11.50 -41.32
C SER A 197 1.17 -10.04 -40.94
N ARG A 198 1.55 -9.68 -39.70
CA ARG A 198 1.46 -8.30 -39.23
C ARG A 198 2.74 -7.53 -39.61
N PRO A 199 2.62 -6.25 -40.00
CA PRO A 199 3.78 -5.45 -40.41
C PRO A 199 4.86 -5.31 -39.32
N SER A 200 4.48 -5.31 -38.04
CA SER A 200 5.33 -4.97 -36.89
C SER A 200 6.05 -6.18 -36.27
N SER A 201 5.38 -7.31 -36.07
CA SER A 201 6.01 -8.50 -35.43
C SER A 201 6.41 -9.61 -36.41
N GLY A 202 5.86 -9.63 -37.63
CA GLY A 202 6.03 -10.72 -38.57
C GLY A 202 4.89 -11.74 -38.52
N THR A 203 5.20 -12.99 -38.22
CA THR A 203 4.28 -14.14 -38.30
C THR A 203 3.61 -14.41 -36.96
N VAL A 204 2.33 -14.80 -36.98
CA VAL A 204 1.58 -15.19 -35.79
C VAL A 204 1.29 -16.70 -35.80
N PRO A 205 1.32 -17.37 -34.63
CA PRO A 205 0.87 -18.77 -34.55
C PRO A 205 -0.64 -18.83 -34.80
N ILE A 206 -1.06 -19.85 -35.55
CA ILE A 206 -2.48 -20.09 -35.89
C ILE A 206 -2.96 -21.39 -35.25
N LEU A 207 -2.19 -22.46 -35.44
CA LEU A 207 -2.51 -23.80 -34.94
C LEU A 207 -1.20 -24.55 -34.66
N ILE A 208 -1.18 -25.32 -33.58
CA ILE A 208 -0.21 -26.39 -33.39
C ILE A 208 -0.99 -27.70 -33.24
N GLU A 209 -0.67 -28.69 -34.06
CA GLU A 209 -1.19 -30.06 -33.91
C GLU A 209 -0.08 -30.95 -33.35
N VAL A 210 -0.39 -31.69 -32.30
CA VAL A 210 0.52 -32.61 -31.62
C VAL A 210 -0.09 -34.00 -31.67
N GLN A 211 0.57 -34.94 -32.33
CA GLN A 211 0.10 -36.33 -32.44
C GLN A 211 1.22 -37.31 -32.12
N GLY A 212 0.97 -38.26 -31.21
CA GLY A 212 1.94 -39.30 -30.89
C GLY A 212 1.57 -40.11 -29.66
N SER A 213 2.57 -40.45 -28.84
CA SER A 213 2.35 -41.25 -27.63
C SER A 213 3.20 -40.73 -26.46
N ALA A 214 2.64 -40.84 -25.26
CA ALA A 214 3.29 -40.44 -24.01
C ALA A 214 3.34 -41.62 -23.04
N THR A 215 4.48 -41.83 -22.40
CA THR A 215 4.63 -42.77 -21.29
C THR A 215 4.36 -42.05 -19.98
N LEU A 216 3.10 -42.12 -19.52
CA LEU A 216 2.62 -41.49 -18.29
C LEU A 216 2.47 -42.56 -17.21
N HIS A 217 3.16 -42.40 -16.07
CA HIS A 217 3.13 -43.36 -14.95
C HIS A 217 3.39 -44.82 -15.38
N GLY A 218 4.30 -45.03 -16.34
CA GLY A 218 4.64 -46.36 -16.89
C GLY A 218 3.70 -46.88 -17.97
N ASN A 219 2.57 -46.21 -18.23
CA ASN A 219 1.63 -46.58 -19.28
C ASN A 219 1.84 -45.71 -20.52
N THR A 220 1.90 -46.34 -21.69
CA THR A 220 1.95 -45.61 -22.96
C THR A 220 0.53 -45.30 -23.42
N VAL A 221 0.20 -44.02 -23.56
CA VAL A 221 -1.10 -43.55 -24.02
C VAL A 221 -0.94 -42.77 -25.32
N PRO A 222 -1.86 -42.92 -26.29
CA PRO A 222 -1.90 -42.05 -27.46
C PRO A 222 -2.33 -40.64 -27.05
N ILE A 223 -1.77 -39.63 -27.72
CA ILE A 223 -2.05 -38.21 -27.50
C ILE A 223 -2.32 -37.58 -28.86
N HIS A 224 -3.43 -36.86 -28.98
CA HIS A 224 -3.74 -36.08 -30.17
C HIS A 224 -4.40 -34.75 -29.79
N HIS A 225 -3.61 -33.68 -29.77
CA HIS A 225 -4.03 -32.36 -29.31
C HIS A 225 -3.95 -31.32 -30.41
N TYR A 226 -4.90 -30.38 -30.40
CA TYR A 226 -4.86 -29.14 -31.17
C TYR A 226 -4.73 -27.95 -30.23
N TYR A 227 -3.85 -27.00 -30.57
CA TYR A 227 -3.69 -25.71 -29.89
C TYR A 227 -4.04 -24.61 -30.88
N ASN A 228 -5.27 -24.10 -30.81
CA ASN A 228 -5.76 -23.06 -31.70
C ASN A 228 -5.45 -21.68 -31.11
N TYR A 229 -4.71 -20.85 -31.82
CA TYR A 229 -4.34 -19.50 -31.39
C TYR A 229 -5.23 -18.46 -32.07
N PHE A 230 -5.74 -17.49 -31.31
CA PHE A 230 -6.55 -16.39 -31.82
C PHE A 230 -6.44 -15.14 -30.96
N ASN A 231 -6.96 -14.01 -31.47
CA ASN A 231 -6.92 -12.69 -30.80
C ASN A 231 -5.51 -12.23 -30.38
N TYR A 232 -4.47 -12.62 -31.13
CA TYR A 232 -3.09 -12.24 -30.83
C TYR A 232 -2.92 -10.71 -30.73
N LYS A 233 -2.25 -10.23 -29.70
CA LYS A 233 -1.88 -8.81 -29.50
C LYS A 233 -0.39 -8.73 -29.25
N GLU A 234 0.29 -7.77 -29.88
CA GLU A 234 1.76 -7.58 -29.78
C GLU A 234 2.18 -6.71 -28.60
N SER A 235 1.29 -6.59 -27.61
CA SER A 235 1.53 -5.85 -26.39
C SER A 235 0.82 -6.55 -25.26
N VAL A 236 1.37 -6.35 -24.07
CA VAL A 236 0.77 -6.75 -22.81
C VAL A 236 0.62 -5.51 -21.96
N GLU A 237 -0.56 -5.32 -21.40
CA GLU A 237 -0.76 -4.27 -20.43
C GLU A 237 0.05 -4.57 -19.17
N PRO A 238 0.68 -3.58 -18.51
CA PRO A 238 1.55 -3.83 -17.35
C PRO A 238 0.86 -4.62 -16.23
N PHE A 239 -0.43 -4.36 -15.99
CA PHE A 239 -1.22 -5.03 -14.95
C PHE A 239 -1.57 -6.50 -15.29
N SER A 240 -1.27 -6.96 -16.50
CA SER A 240 -1.57 -8.35 -16.93
C SER A 240 -0.78 -9.39 -16.14
N PHE A 241 0.30 -9.01 -15.47
CA PHE A 241 1.13 -9.90 -14.66
C PHE A 241 0.94 -9.72 -13.15
N GLU A 242 0.02 -8.86 -12.73
CA GLU A 242 -0.32 -8.70 -11.32
C GLU A 242 -1.02 -9.97 -10.81
N THR A 243 -0.52 -10.50 -9.69
CA THR A 243 -1.18 -11.58 -8.98
C THR A 243 -2.57 -11.14 -8.46
N PRO A 244 -3.48 -12.07 -8.20
CA PRO A 244 -4.79 -11.74 -7.63
C PRO A 244 -4.65 -11.19 -6.20
N SER A 245 -5.48 -10.22 -5.85
CA SER A 245 -5.45 -9.64 -4.50
C SER A 245 -6.03 -10.56 -3.43
N GLY A 246 -5.46 -10.50 -2.23
CA GLY A 246 -6.01 -11.15 -1.03
C GLY A 246 -5.81 -12.67 -0.97
N ILE A 247 -4.89 -13.21 -1.76
CA ILE A 247 -4.51 -14.63 -1.74
C ILE A 247 -3.05 -14.74 -1.32
N VAL A 248 -2.80 -15.52 -0.26
CA VAL A 248 -1.44 -15.76 0.27
C VAL A 248 -0.80 -16.97 -0.41
N CYS A 249 0.41 -16.79 -0.95
CA CYS A 249 1.22 -17.84 -1.55
C CYS A 249 2.35 -18.23 -0.59
N GLN A 250 2.09 -19.14 0.34
CA GLN A 250 3.10 -19.56 1.31
C GLN A 250 4.23 -20.36 0.66
N GLY A 251 5.47 -20.06 1.06
CA GLY A 251 6.65 -20.85 0.68
C GLY A 251 7.27 -20.48 -0.67
N ARG A 252 7.16 -19.20 -1.08
CA ARG A 252 7.90 -18.67 -2.24
C ARG A 252 9.41 -18.86 -2.07
N ALA A 253 10.11 -19.04 -3.20
CA ALA A 253 11.55 -19.27 -3.22
C ALA A 253 12.37 -18.04 -2.81
N VAL A 254 11.87 -16.85 -3.14
CA VAL A 254 12.55 -15.58 -2.86
C VAL A 254 11.95 -14.92 -1.63
N ASP A 255 12.73 -14.89 -0.55
CA ASP A 255 12.42 -14.14 0.65
C ASP A 255 12.84 -12.68 0.44
N ARG A 256 11.89 -11.82 0.06
CA ARG A 256 12.11 -10.36 0.07
C ARG A 256 11.65 -9.82 1.42
N PRO A 257 12.55 -9.24 2.23
CA PRO A 257 12.19 -8.78 3.56
C PRO A 257 11.11 -7.71 3.47
N PHE A 258 10.15 -7.77 4.38
CA PHE A 258 9.17 -6.71 4.55
C PHE A 258 9.92 -5.40 4.92
N PRO A 259 9.54 -4.24 4.35
CA PRO A 259 10.22 -2.98 4.63
C PRO A 259 10.32 -2.64 6.12
N SER A 260 11.42 -2.01 6.52
CA SER A 260 11.59 -1.61 7.93
C SER A 260 10.59 -0.51 8.31
N ALA A 261 10.04 -0.59 9.53
CA ALA A 261 9.08 0.38 10.03
C ALA A 261 9.79 1.58 10.68
N PRO A 262 9.45 2.84 10.31
CA PRO A 262 10.02 4.03 10.93
C PRO A 262 9.45 4.28 12.33
N SER A 263 10.25 4.87 13.23
CA SER A 263 9.78 5.26 14.58
C SER A 263 8.77 6.42 14.55
N HIS A 264 8.74 7.16 13.44
CA HIS A 264 7.81 8.25 13.20
C HIS A 264 7.35 8.27 11.73
N ILE A 265 6.07 8.50 11.52
CA ILE A 265 5.48 8.66 10.20
C ILE A 265 4.27 9.58 10.29
N LYS A 266 4.18 10.53 9.37
CA LYS A 266 3.00 11.31 9.10
C LYS A 266 2.48 10.95 7.72
N PHE A 267 1.18 10.75 7.57
CA PHE A 267 0.56 10.55 6.26
C PHE A 267 -0.91 10.95 6.27
N SER A 268 -1.45 11.14 5.08
CA SER A 268 -2.89 11.22 4.84
C SER A 268 -3.38 9.90 4.25
N GLY A 269 -4.56 9.46 4.66
CA GLY A 269 -5.19 8.22 4.23
C GLY A 269 -6.60 8.46 3.69
N GLU A 270 -6.94 7.75 2.64
CA GLU A 270 -8.32 7.57 2.17
C GLU A 270 -8.71 6.12 2.42
N ASN A 271 -9.56 5.90 3.42
CA ASN A 271 -10.12 4.61 3.78
C ASN A 271 -11.38 4.35 2.97
N ILE A 272 -11.42 3.24 2.24
CA ILE A 272 -12.55 2.78 1.43
C ILE A 272 -12.98 1.43 2.00
N ASP A 273 -14.18 1.35 2.55
CA ASP A 273 -14.80 0.08 2.91
C ASP A 273 -15.68 -0.39 1.75
N HIS A 274 -15.25 -1.45 1.05
CA HIS A 274 -15.97 -1.96 -0.11
C HIS A 274 -17.25 -2.71 0.25
N ARG A 275 -17.45 -3.05 1.53
CA ARG A 275 -18.66 -3.74 1.99
C ARG A 275 -19.86 -2.79 2.05
N ASP A 276 -19.66 -1.57 2.53
CA ASP A 276 -20.72 -0.56 2.66
C ASP A 276 -20.57 0.62 1.69
N GLY A 277 -19.46 0.68 0.95
CA GLY A 277 -19.16 1.73 -0.02
C GLY A 277 -18.75 3.06 0.62
N THR A 278 -18.39 3.07 1.90
CA THR A 278 -18.02 4.30 2.60
C THR A 278 -16.58 4.71 2.31
N VAL A 279 -16.37 6.03 2.18
CA VAL A 279 -15.05 6.64 2.02
C VAL A 279 -14.80 7.63 3.13
N ARG A 280 -13.68 7.49 3.84
CA ARG A 280 -13.27 8.35 4.96
C ARG A 280 -11.85 8.83 4.77
N TYR A 281 -11.64 10.13 4.96
CA TYR A 281 -10.29 10.68 4.95
C TYR A 281 -9.75 10.82 6.37
N VAL A 282 -8.45 10.54 6.52
CA VAL A 282 -7.71 10.65 7.78
C VAL A 282 -6.36 11.32 7.53
N GLU A 283 -5.85 12.04 8.51
CA GLU A 283 -4.41 12.31 8.64
C GLU A 283 -3.92 11.67 9.93
N GLU A 284 -2.86 10.87 9.83
CA GLU A 284 -2.25 10.20 10.97
C GLU A 284 -0.82 10.69 11.14
N ILE A 285 -0.45 10.93 12.40
CA ILE A 285 0.89 11.29 12.80
C ILE A 285 1.25 10.37 13.95
N PHE A 286 2.14 9.43 13.68
CA PHE A 286 2.60 8.43 14.63
C PHE A 286 4.04 8.76 15.01
N ASP A 287 4.34 8.93 16.31
CA ASP A 287 5.68 9.22 16.83
C ASP A 287 5.92 8.36 18.08
N SER A 288 6.50 7.18 17.87
CA SER A 288 6.78 6.21 18.94
C SER A 288 7.92 6.65 19.85
N ASP A 289 8.83 7.50 19.36
CA ASP A 289 9.93 8.03 20.18
C ASP A 289 9.39 8.96 21.28
N LYS A 290 8.27 9.64 21.02
CA LYS A 290 7.56 10.49 22.00
C LYS A 290 6.40 9.83 22.70
N ASN A 291 6.06 8.60 22.32
CA ASN A 291 4.87 7.91 22.76
C ASN A 291 3.59 8.71 22.47
N LEU A 292 3.46 9.24 21.26
CA LEU A 292 2.38 10.15 20.86
C LEU A 292 1.79 9.78 19.49
N VAL A 293 0.46 9.88 19.37
CA VAL A 293 -0.25 9.74 18.10
C VAL A 293 -1.25 10.87 17.92
N VAL A 294 -1.35 11.39 16.71
CA VAL A 294 -2.41 12.32 16.28
C VAL A 294 -3.20 11.68 15.16
N MET A 295 -4.51 11.71 15.26
CA MET A 295 -5.42 11.32 14.18
C MET A 295 -6.41 12.45 13.94
N ARG A 296 -6.48 12.92 12.70
CA ARG A 296 -7.44 13.94 12.27
C ARG A 296 -8.43 13.30 11.32
N THR A 297 -9.71 13.43 11.61
CA THR A 297 -10.78 12.79 10.85
C THR A 297 -11.86 13.78 10.45
N GLN A 298 -12.68 13.36 9.50
CA GLN A 298 -13.92 14.03 9.14
C GLN A 298 -15.02 13.74 10.16
N ALA A 299 -16.07 14.57 10.14
CA ALA A 299 -17.30 14.24 10.81
C ALA A 299 -18.17 13.29 9.97
N PRO A 300 -19.09 12.53 10.60
CA PRO A 300 -19.94 11.59 9.88
C PRO A 300 -20.75 12.20 8.73
N GLN A 301 -21.20 13.45 8.88
CA GLN A 301 -21.95 14.17 7.84
C GLN A 301 -21.08 14.60 6.65
N ASP A 302 -19.76 14.62 6.80
CA ASP A 302 -18.81 15.05 5.78
C ASP A 302 -18.18 13.87 5.01
N MET A 303 -18.54 12.63 5.37
CA MET A 303 -18.02 11.40 4.74
C MET A 303 -18.24 11.43 3.21
N GLY A 304 -17.23 10.98 2.47
CA GLY A 304 -17.25 10.97 1.01
C GLY A 304 -17.00 12.33 0.32
N THR A 305 -16.94 13.44 1.07
CA THR A 305 -16.48 14.73 0.54
C THR A 305 -15.02 14.97 0.95
N SER A 306 -14.28 15.84 0.27
CA SER A 306 -13.00 16.35 0.80
C SER A 306 -13.19 17.50 1.80
N GLY A 307 -14.43 17.99 1.93
CA GLY A 307 -14.82 18.95 2.96
C GLY A 307 -14.80 18.31 4.35
N GLY A 308 -14.54 19.08 5.39
CA GLY A 308 -14.58 18.58 6.77
C GLY A 308 -13.36 17.75 7.21
N MET A 309 -12.29 17.64 6.40
CA MET A 309 -11.02 17.14 6.93
C MET A 309 -10.56 18.01 8.09
N ASN A 310 -10.00 17.37 9.13
CA ASN A 310 -9.64 18.04 10.38
C ASN A 310 -10.85 18.60 11.17
N HIS A 311 -12.05 18.02 11.01
CA HIS A 311 -13.19 18.36 11.89
C HIS A 311 -12.90 17.89 13.32
N PHE A 312 -12.46 16.64 13.47
CA PHE A 312 -12.05 16.08 14.75
C PHE A 312 -10.55 15.84 14.78
N THR A 313 -9.91 16.21 15.88
CA THR A 313 -8.51 15.86 16.18
C THR A 313 -8.47 15.03 17.46
N TYR A 314 -7.88 13.85 17.37
CA TYR A 314 -7.57 12.99 18.51
C TYR A 314 -6.06 13.05 18.73
N ILE A 315 -5.64 13.44 19.92
CA ILE A 315 -4.23 13.38 20.35
C ILE A 315 -4.14 12.37 21.47
N ARG A 316 -3.42 11.26 21.25
CA ARG A 316 -3.11 10.25 22.26
C ARG A 316 -1.73 10.49 22.81
N ASP A 317 -1.65 10.80 24.10
CA ASP A 317 -0.39 10.87 24.85
C ASP A 317 -0.25 9.59 25.69
N TYR A 318 0.48 8.60 25.17
CA TYR A 318 0.69 7.32 25.87
C TYR A 318 1.66 7.42 27.04
N VAL A 319 2.31 8.56 27.24
CA VAL A 319 3.12 8.80 28.45
C VAL A 319 2.26 9.20 29.63
N THR A 320 1.16 9.91 29.38
CA THR A 320 0.23 10.31 30.44
C THR A 320 -1.00 9.40 30.50
N GLY A 321 -1.35 8.71 29.41
CA GLY A 321 -2.53 7.85 29.28
C GLY A 321 -3.79 8.65 29.02
N LEU A 322 -3.64 9.78 28.32
CA LEU A 322 -4.72 10.73 28.07
C LEU A 322 -5.00 10.84 26.58
N SER A 323 -6.29 10.97 26.28
CA SER A 323 -6.80 11.35 24.97
C SER A 323 -7.36 12.76 25.03
N TYR A 324 -6.89 13.61 24.11
CA TYR A 324 -7.48 14.92 23.86
C TYR A 324 -8.30 14.83 22.58
N LYS A 325 -9.62 14.89 22.73
CA LYS A 325 -10.57 14.89 21.62
C LYS A 325 -11.06 16.30 21.37
N ILE A 326 -10.62 16.89 20.27
CA ILE A 326 -10.88 18.28 19.90
C ILE A 326 -11.85 18.30 18.72
N ASP A 327 -12.99 18.95 18.90
CA ASP A 327 -13.87 19.40 17.82
C ASP A 327 -13.37 20.76 17.34
N ASN A 328 -12.70 20.78 16.19
CA ASN A 328 -12.11 21.99 15.63
C ASN A 328 -13.17 22.96 15.09
N GLN A 329 -14.40 22.50 14.84
CA GLN A 329 -15.48 23.38 14.38
C GLN A 329 -16.11 24.10 15.56
N MET A 330 -16.40 23.39 16.65
CA MET A 330 -16.98 23.96 17.87
C MET A 330 -15.94 24.57 18.81
N GLN A 331 -14.64 24.35 18.55
CA GLN A 331 -13.54 24.72 19.44
C GLN A 331 -13.73 24.17 20.86
N PHE A 332 -14.27 22.96 20.93
CA PHE A 332 -14.55 22.25 22.17
C PHE A 332 -13.62 21.06 22.29
N CYS A 333 -13.11 20.80 23.50
CA CYS A 333 -12.31 19.61 23.74
C CYS A 333 -12.78 18.85 24.96
N THR A 334 -12.69 17.52 24.86
CA THR A 334 -12.83 16.60 25.98
C THR A 334 -11.50 15.91 26.22
N THR A 335 -11.02 15.96 27.46
CA THR A 335 -9.87 15.15 27.90
C THR A 335 -10.39 13.96 28.68
N VAL A 336 -9.97 12.74 28.33
CA VAL A 336 -10.35 11.49 28.99
C VAL A 336 -9.16 10.52 29.03
N ASN A 337 -9.26 9.43 29.77
CA ASN A 337 -8.31 8.33 29.65
C ASN A 337 -8.43 7.69 28.26
N ILE A 338 -7.35 7.09 27.75
CA ILE A 338 -7.38 6.51 26.40
C ILE A 338 -8.40 5.36 26.30
N THR A 339 -8.52 4.52 27.33
CA THR A 339 -9.49 3.41 27.41
C THR A 339 -10.95 3.86 27.51
N ASP A 340 -11.18 5.09 27.94
CA ASP A 340 -12.53 5.66 28.12
C ASP A 340 -13.01 6.40 26.86
N ASP A 341 -12.14 6.59 25.86
CA ASP A 341 -12.47 7.24 24.59
C ASP A 341 -12.85 6.22 23.49
N THR A 342 -13.15 6.73 22.30
CA THR A 342 -13.32 5.96 21.07
C THR A 342 -12.02 5.20 20.77
N PRO A 343 -12.04 3.87 20.66
CA PRO A 343 -10.85 3.10 20.30
C PRO A 343 -10.33 3.49 18.92
N LEU A 344 -9.04 3.76 18.81
CA LEU A 344 -8.38 4.04 17.54
C LEU A 344 -7.49 2.86 17.11
N PRO A 345 -7.14 2.72 15.81
CA PRO A 345 -6.42 1.55 15.28
C PRO A 345 -5.04 1.31 15.91
N PHE A 346 -4.48 2.32 16.58
CA PHE A 346 -3.16 2.32 17.21
C PHE A 346 -3.21 2.18 18.74
N ASP A 347 -4.39 2.10 19.34
CA ASP A 347 -4.55 1.86 20.77
C ASP A 347 -4.35 0.38 21.08
N PHE A 348 -3.36 0.08 21.91
CA PHE A 348 -3.19 -1.27 22.46
C PHE A 348 -3.54 -1.27 23.95
N VAL A 349 -4.64 -1.94 24.28
CA VAL A 349 -5.06 -2.15 25.66
C VAL A 349 -4.59 -3.54 26.10
N THR A 350 -3.69 -3.56 27.07
CA THR A 350 -3.19 -4.79 27.70
C THR A 350 -4.31 -5.55 28.42
N THR A 351 -4.09 -6.82 28.73
CA THR A 351 -5.02 -7.63 29.55
C THR A 351 -5.29 -7.03 30.94
N SER A 352 -4.39 -6.18 31.45
CA SER A 352 -4.57 -5.42 32.69
C SER A 352 -5.43 -4.14 32.54
N GLY A 353 -5.98 -3.87 31.35
CA GLY A 353 -6.73 -2.65 31.07
C GLY A 353 -5.84 -1.39 31.00
N LYS A 354 -4.52 -1.57 30.79
CA LYS A 354 -3.56 -0.47 30.64
C LYS A 354 -3.25 -0.22 29.19
N VAL A 355 -3.10 1.05 28.82
CA VAL A 355 -2.77 1.45 27.46
C VAL A 355 -1.26 1.49 27.22
N GLN A 356 -0.88 1.16 25.99
CA GLN A 356 0.43 1.47 25.40
C GLN A 356 0.25 1.76 23.91
N GLN A 357 1.18 2.50 23.32
CA GLN A 357 1.22 2.69 21.88
C GLN A 357 1.67 1.39 21.21
N LEU A 358 1.15 1.11 20.01
CA LEU A 358 1.78 0.10 19.14
C LEU A 358 3.24 0.48 18.85
N SER A 359 4.14 -0.50 18.80
CA SER A 359 5.47 -0.30 18.22
C SER A 359 5.37 -0.01 16.71
N PRO A 360 6.39 0.59 16.08
CA PRO A 360 6.42 0.77 14.63
C PRO A 360 6.10 -0.49 13.83
N ALA A 361 6.70 -1.63 14.23
CA ALA A 361 6.45 -2.89 13.56
C ALA A 361 5.00 -3.36 13.74
N GLN A 362 4.39 -3.13 14.91
CA GLN A 362 2.99 -3.46 15.15
C GLN A 362 2.05 -2.55 14.35
N PHE A 363 2.35 -1.26 14.21
CA PHE A 363 1.57 -0.34 13.37
C PHE A 363 1.46 -0.84 11.92
N PHE A 364 2.56 -1.35 11.36
CA PHE A 364 2.58 -1.98 10.03
C PHE A 364 2.18 -3.46 10.02
N TYR A 365 1.70 -4.03 11.13
CA TYR A 365 1.36 -5.45 11.26
C TYR A 365 2.53 -6.44 11.00
N ASN A 366 3.77 -5.94 11.03
CA ASN A 366 5.02 -6.68 10.79
C ASN A 366 5.65 -7.26 12.08
N SER A 367 5.06 -7.06 13.25
CA SER A 367 5.62 -7.56 14.51
C SER A 367 5.46 -9.08 14.64
N GLY A 368 6.50 -9.83 14.26
CA GLY A 368 6.51 -11.30 14.31
C GLY A 368 5.70 -11.99 13.21
N THR A 369 5.06 -11.20 12.34
CA THR A 369 4.30 -11.71 11.19
C THR A 369 5.25 -11.93 10.01
N LYS A 370 5.22 -13.13 9.42
CA LYS A 370 5.92 -13.37 8.16
C LYS A 370 5.06 -12.87 6.99
N TYR A 371 5.63 -12.02 6.16
CA TYR A 371 5.02 -11.56 4.92
C TYR A 371 5.63 -12.28 3.72
N ASP A 372 4.77 -12.74 2.82
CA ASP A 372 5.18 -13.27 1.52
C ASP A 372 5.12 -12.11 0.50
N TYR A 373 6.24 -11.80 -0.15
CA TYR A 373 6.23 -10.93 -1.31
C TYR A 373 5.37 -11.57 -2.41
N ILE A 374 4.58 -10.82 -3.20
CA ILE A 374 3.71 -11.37 -4.26
C ILE A 374 3.89 -10.69 -5.62
N GLY A 375 4.94 -9.89 -5.77
CA GLY A 375 5.31 -9.24 -7.02
C GLY A 375 5.06 -7.73 -7.00
N GLN A 376 4.98 -7.16 -8.19
CA GLN A 376 4.76 -5.73 -8.40
C GLN A 376 3.34 -5.47 -8.88
N ARG A 377 2.77 -4.33 -8.45
CA ARG A 377 1.47 -3.83 -8.90
C ARG A 377 1.52 -2.32 -9.10
N ILE A 378 0.58 -1.79 -9.88
CA ILE A 378 0.41 -0.33 -10.01
C ILE A 378 -0.64 0.16 -9.01
N ALA A 379 -0.23 1.06 -8.11
CA ALA A 379 -1.12 1.75 -7.17
C ALA A 379 -1.12 3.25 -7.49
N ARG A 380 -2.27 3.78 -7.94
CA ARG A 380 -2.44 5.20 -8.32
C ARG A 380 -1.37 5.71 -9.30
N GLY A 381 -1.00 4.88 -10.28
CA GLY A 381 0.03 5.20 -11.28
C GLY A 381 1.48 5.03 -10.80
N ILE A 382 1.70 4.59 -9.55
CA ILE A 382 3.02 4.34 -8.97
C ILE A 382 3.27 2.83 -8.92
N THR A 383 4.46 2.40 -9.35
CA THR A 383 4.85 0.99 -9.25
C THR A 383 5.18 0.65 -7.80
N ALA A 384 4.51 -0.37 -7.26
CA ALA A 384 4.65 -0.82 -5.90
C ALA A 384 5.13 -2.26 -5.84
N ASP A 385 6.03 -2.56 -4.92
CA ASP A 385 6.28 -3.90 -4.43
C ASP A 385 5.18 -4.27 -3.41
N VAL A 386 4.63 -5.49 -3.51
CA VAL A 386 3.48 -5.91 -2.72
C VAL A 386 3.83 -7.12 -1.86
N TRP A 387 3.50 -7.02 -0.58
CA TRP A 387 3.61 -8.11 0.39
C TRP A 387 2.23 -8.48 0.89
N VAL A 388 1.99 -9.77 1.08
CA VAL A 388 0.76 -10.30 1.64
C VAL A 388 1.05 -11.20 2.84
N THR A 389 0.15 -11.20 3.81
CA THR A 389 0.18 -12.18 4.89
C THR A 389 -1.22 -12.55 5.33
N LYS A 390 -1.29 -13.65 6.07
CA LYS A 390 -2.48 -14.10 6.77
C LYS A 390 -2.19 -14.05 8.27
N THR A 391 -2.92 -13.22 9.00
CA THR A 391 -2.70 -12.97 10.43
C THR A 391 -4.03 -12.73 11.13
N THR A 392 -4.01 -12.22 12.35
CA THR A 392 -5.20 -11.72 13.07
C THR A 392 -5.07 -10.22 13.29
N PHE A 393 -6.19 -9.52 13.46
CA PHE A 393 -6.09 -8.12 13.88
C PHE A 393 -5.41 -8.03 15.25
N ILE A 394 -4.59 -6.99 15.46
CA ILE A 394 -3.91 -6.78 16.74
C ILE A 394 -4.93 -6.45 17.84
N THR A 395 -5.98 -5.72 17.49
CA THR A 395 -7.08 -5.32 18.38
C THR A 395 -8.17 -6.39 18.51
N ASP A 396 -8.21 -7.36 17.59
CA ASP A 396 -9.12 -8.51 17.64
C ASP A 396 -8.37 -9.78 17.19
N PRO A 397 -7.69 -10.46 18.12
CA PRO A 397 -6.88 -11.64 17.81
C PRO A 397 -7.71 -12.86 17.43
N THR A 398 -9.05 -12.78 17.45
CA THR A 398 -9.93 -13.87 17.03
C THR A 398 -10.32 -13.77 15.56
N THR A 399 -10.24 -12.57 14.99
CA THR A 399 -10.59 -12.32 13.59
C THR A 399 -9.38 -12.53 12.70
N GLU A 400 -9.40 -13.61 11.94
CA GLU A 400 -8.44 -13.89 10.89
C GLU A 400 -8.58 -12.88 9.75
N VAL A 401 -7.45 -12.36 9.27
CA VAL A 401 -7.36 -11.36 8.22
C VAL A 401 -6.28 -11.73 7.21
N VAL A 402 -6.52 -11.37 5.96
CA VAL A 402 -5.46 -11.28 4.96
C VAL A 402 -5.14 -9.81 4.77
N ILE A 403 -3.86 -9.46 4.84
CA ILE A 403 -3.37 -8.09 4.69
C ILE A 403 -2.42 -8.02 3.51
N GLU A 404 -2.60 -7.03 2.65
CA GLU A 404 -1.64 -6.62 1.64
C GLU A 404 -1.10 -5.23 1.95
N TRP A 405 0.23 -5.10 1.87
CA TRP A 405 0.92 -3.82 1.91
C TRP A 405 1.59 -3.54 0.57
N TYR A 406 1.38 -2.33 0.08
CA TYR A 406 1.98 -1.81 -1.14
C TYR A 406 2.98 -0.75 -0.76
N PHE A 407 4.24 -0.95 -1.10
CA PHE A 407 5.29 0.05 -0.92
C PHE A 407 5.86 0.45 -2.27
N ALA A 408 6.10 1.75 -2.46
CA ALA A 408 6.77 2.26 -3.66
C ALA A 408 8.14 1.58 -3.87
N LYS A 409 8.58 1.46 -5.12
CA LYS A 409 9.95 1.00 -5.43
C LYS A 409 11.01 1.91 -4.80
N GLU A 410 12.21 1.38 -4.57
CA GLU A 410 13.32 2.11 -3.93
C GLU A 410 13.73 3.37 -4.69
N ASP A 411 13.55 3.38 -6.01
CA ASP A 411 13.87 4.46 -6.92
C ASP A 411 12.69 5.42 -7.17
N THR A 412 11.56 5.24 -6.47
CA THR A 412 10.41 6.13 -6.63
C THR A 412 10.67 7.46 -5.96
N ALA A 413 10.78 8.52 -6.77
CA ALA A 413 10.93 9.88 -6.26
C ALA A 413 9.71 10.33 -5.43
N SER A 414 9.98 11.01 -4.33
CA SER A 414 9.03 11.64 -3.42
C SER A 414 9.31 13.13 -3.30
N TRP A 415 8.26 13.90 -3.02
CA TRP A 415 8.39 15.31 -2.68
C TRP A 415 9.25 15.54 -1.42
N ASN A 416 9.44 14.49 -0.60
CA ASN A 416 10.29 14.44 0.59
C ASN A 416 11.68 13.81 0.36
N ASP A 417 12.13 13.66 -0.88
CA ASP A 417 13.45 13.07 -1.21
C ASP A 417 14.64 13.80 -0.60
N GLY A 418 14.45 15.07 -0.17
CA GLY A 418 15.46 15.82 0.56
C GLY A 418 15.63 15.42 2.03
N SER A 419 14.76 14.56 2.57
CA SER A 419 14.88 14.09 3.95
C SER A 419 15.97 13.02 4.07
N LYS A 420 16.86 13.17 5.07
CA LYS A 420 17.97 12.22 5.32
C LYS A 420 17.49 10.75 5.41
N TYR A 421 16.29 10.55 5.95
CA TYR A 421 15.70 9.23 6.12
C TYR A 421 15.37 8.53 4.80
N PHE A 422 15.01 9.30 3.76
CA PHE A 422 14.78 8.77 2.43
C PHE A 422 16.10 8.62 1.66
N THR A 423 17.02 9.59 1.76
CA THR A 423 18.32 9.54 1.06
C THR A 423 19.21 8.38 1.52
N ASP A 424 19.06 7.95 2.77
CA ASP A 424 19.81 6.81 3.32
C ASP A 424 19.17 5.45 2.93
N GLY A 425 18.08 5.45 2.13
CA GLY A 425 17.41 4.23 1.64
C GLY A 425 16.74 3.40 2.74
N LYS A 426 16.51 3.97 3.92
CA LYS A 426 16.16 3.21 5.13
C LYS A 426 14.70 2.74 5.14
N TYR A 427 13.79 3.53 4.59
CA TYR A 427 12.34 3.28 4.64
C TYR A 427 11.72 3.34 3.25
N ARG A 428 10.69 2.51 3.02
CA ARG A 428 9.94 2.47 1.76
C ARG A 428 8.62 3.21 1.95
N ILE A 429 8.17 3.95 0.93
CA ILE A 429 6.93 4.76 1.01
C ILE A 429 5.70 3.83 0.94
N PRO A 430 4.86 3.73 1.97
CA PRO A 430 3.60 3.01 1.87
C PRO A 430 2.65 3.77 0.94
N LEU A 431 2.06 3.05 -0.01
CA LEU A 431 1.13 3.61 -1.00
C LEU A 431 -0.30 3.14 -0.76
N ARG A 432 -0.45 1.90 -0.27
CA ARG A 432 -1.76 1.30 -0.01
C ARG A 432 -1.63 0.20 1.03
N PHE A 433 -2.63 0.14 1.90
CA PHE A 433 -2.91 -0.99 2.77
C PHE A 433 -4.25 -1.59 2.36
N ARG A 434 -4.37 -2.92 2.37
CA ARG A 434 -5.61 -3.60 2.05
C ARG A 434 -5.83 -4.78 2.97
N ALA A 435 -7.01 -4.91 3.53
CA ALA A 435 -7.35 -5.99 4.44
C ALA A 435 -8.67 -6.66 4.07
N TRP A 436 -8.72 -7.99 4.21
CA TRP A 436 -9.94 -8.79 4.11
C TRP A 436 -10.14 -9.59 5.38
N SER A 437 -11.33 -9.53 5.96
CA SER A 437 -11.70 -10.32 7.13
C SER A 437 -12.26 -11.69 6.73
N GLY A 438 -11.76 -12.76 7.36
CA GLY A 438 -12.19 -14.13 7.13
C GLY A 438 -12.20 -14.52 5.65
N THR A 439 -13.32 -15.08 5.20
CA THR A 439 -13.54 -15.53 3.81
C THR A 439 -14.18 -14.46 2.91
N SER A 440 -14.39 -13.23 3.42
CA SER A 440 -15.02 -12.14 2.66
C SER A 440 -14.25 -11.79 1.39
N THR A 441 -14.96 -11.53 0.30
CA THR A 441 -14.37 -10.93 -0.91
C THR A 441 -14.25 -9.42 -0.81
N ASP A 442 -15.04 -8.80 0.07
CA ASP A 442 -15.01 -7.36 0.32
C ASP A 442 -13.80 -7.01 1.19
N SER A 443 -13.13 -5.93 0.82
CA SER A 443 -11.94 -5.42 1.51
C SER A 443 -12.16 -4.05 2.13
N ILE A 444 -11.29 -3.72 3.07
CA ILE A 444 -11.04 -2.36 3.50
C ILE A 444 -9.70 -1.95 2.89
N ASP A 445 -9.69 -0.83 2.17
CA ASP A 445 -8.52 -0.31 1.52
C ASP A 445 -8.17 1.04 2.13
N MET A 446 -6.90 1.30 2.42
CA MET A 446 -6.40 2.62 2.76
C MET A 446 -5.40 3.04 1.69
N ASN A 447 -5.76 4.05 0.89
CA ASN A 447 -4.81 4.70 -0.02
C ASN A 447 -4.01 5.74 0.77
N ILE A 448 -2.68 5.64 0.75
CA ILE A 448 -1.78 6.44 1.58
C ILE A 448 -1.05 7.46 0.72
N TYR A 449 -1.03 8.71 1.16
CA TYR A 449 -0.40 9.83 0.46
C TYR A 449 0.13 10.88 1.44
N HIS A 450 0.90 11.86 0.94
CA HIS A 450 1.59 12.87 1.77
C HIS A 450 2.44 12.27 2.89
N VAL A 451 3.13 11.15 2.61
CA VAL A 451 4.00 10.49 3.58
C VAL A 451 5.21 11.36 3.91
N ASP A 452 5.47 11.52 5.20
CA ASP A 452 6.56 12.29 5.77
C ASP A 452 7.16 11.52 6.95
N TYR A 453 8.48 11.34 6.93
CA TYR A 453 9.27 10.70 7.98
C TYR A 453 10.05 11.74 8.78
N THR A 454 9.46 12.90 9.06
CA THR A 454 10.02 13.86 9.99
C THR A 454 9.35 13.72 11.36
N ASN A 455 10.12 13.98 12.41
CA ASN A 455 9.59 14.00 13.77
C ASN A 455 8.48 15.05 13.90
N ILE A 456 7.52 14.82 14.80
CA ILE A 456 6.49 15.81 15.09
C ILE A 456 7.17 17.12 15.51
N MET A 457 6.91 18.20 14.78
CA MET A 457 7.43 19.52 15.10
C MET A 457 6.46 20.27 16.01
N TYR A 458 6.98 21.35 16.59
CA TYR A 458 6.18 22.31 17.33
C TYR A 458 5.03 22.86 16.45
N GLY A 459 3.90 23.22 17.08
CA GLY A 459 2.73 23.80 16.39
C GLY A 459 1.81 22.79 15.71
N VAL A 460 2.20 21.52 15.59
CA VAL A 460 1.30 20.45 15.12
C VAL A 460 0.26 20.08 16.18
N LEU A 461 0.63 20.22 17.45
CA LEU A 461 -0.19 19.90 18.62
C LEU A 461 -0.70 21.21 19.23
N ASP A 462 -2.01 21.34 19.34
CA ASP A 462 -2.65 22.44 20.05
C ASP A 462 -3.77 21.87 20.93
N ILE A 463 -3.50 21.77 22.23
CA ILE A 463 -4.47 21.29 23.23
C ILE A 463 -5.12 22.45 24.00
N ARG A 464 -4.94 23.71 23.58
CA ARG A 464 -5.59 24.87 24.23
C ARG A 464 -7.09 24.72 24.39
N PRO A 465 -7.86 24.19 23.41
CA PRO A 465 -9.31 24.01 23.57
C PRO A 465 -9.71 23.14 24.75
N CYS A 466 -8.79 22.33 25.29
CA CYS A 466 -9.01 21.41 26.42
C CYS A 466 -8.90 22.10 27.79
N TYR A 467 -8.52 23.38 27.81
CA TYR A 467 -8.36 24.18 29.03
C TYR A 467 -9.24 25.45 28.96
N PRO A 468 -10.57 25.32 28.81
CA PRO A 468 -11.46 26.47 28.92
C PRO A 468 -11.35 27.05 30.34
N ASP A 469 -11.36 28.38 30.47
CA ASP A 469 -11.28 29.13 31.73
C ASP A 469 -9.90 29.35 32.36
N LYS A 470 -8.94 29.88 31.58
CA LYS A 470 -7.68 30.51 32.05
C LYS A 470 -6.82 29.64 32.97
N GLN A 471 -6.87 28.32 32.82
CA GLN A 471 -5.93 27.41 33.46
C GLN A 471 -4.58 27.43 32.72
N SER A 472 -4.06 28.63 32.49
CA SER A 472 -2.82 28.85 31.77
C SER A 472 -2.13 30.14 32.21
N ASN A 473 -0.82 30.19 32.02
CA ASN A 473 -0.01 31.37 32.25
C ASN A 473 0.72 31.75 30.96
N TYR A 474 0.66 33.02 30.59
CA TYR A 474 1.44 33.57 29.48
C TYR A 474 2.82 33.99 29.96
N PHE A 475 3.84 33.60 29.20
CA PHE A 475 5.23 33.93 29.48
C PHE A 475 5.82 34.71 28.32
N GLN A 476 6.69 35.65 28.67
CA GLN A 476 7.58 36.33 27.75
C GLN A 476 9.01 36.18 28.27
N LEU A 477 9.90 35.68 27.42
CA LEU A 477 11.31 35.45 27.71
C LEU A 477 12.16 36.25 26.72
N VAL A 478 13.29 36.79 27.15
CA VAL A 478 14.25 37.48 26.28
C VAL A 478 15.51 36.64 26.18
N VAL A 479 15.90 36.31 24.95
CA VAL A 479 17.14 35.60 24.63
C VAL A 479 18.18 36.63 24.20
N ASP A 480 19.20 36.81 25.03
CA ASP A 480 20.18 37.86 24.82
C ASP A 480 21.11 37.53 23.65
N GLY A 481 21.30 38.51 22.75
CA GLY A 481 22.18 38.36 21.59
C GLY A 481 21.62 37.48 20.46
N ALA A 482 20.36 37.05 20.55
CA ALA A 482 19.68 36.28 19.52
C ALA A 482 19.19 37.18 18.38
N LYS A 483 20.07 37.44 17.40
CA LYS A 483 19.72 38.25 16.22
C LYS A 483 18.86 37.48 15.23
N GLU A 484 17.94 38.19 14.57
CA GLU A 484 17.07 37.65 13.52
C GLU A 484 17.83 36.85 12.45
N SER A 485 18.94 37.40 11.97
CA SER A 485 19.79 36.76 10.94
C SER A 485 20.30 35.37 11.30
N VAL A 486 20.48 35.07 12.59
CA VAL A 486 20.96 33.77 13.08
C VAL A 486 19.79 32.81 13.33
N MET A 487 18.63 33.35 13.69
CA MET A 487 17.47 32.61 14.16
C MET A 487 16.54 32.19 13.02
N ASN A 488 16.33 33.08 12.04
CA ASN A 488 15.49 32.81 10.87
C ASN A 488 16.09 31.75 9.95
N THR A 489 17.36 31.39 10.09
CA THR A 489 17.96 30.34 9.26
C THR A 489 17.36 28.96 9.53
N ASN A 490 16.82 28.71 10.73
CA ASN A 490 16.07 27.49 11.05
C ASN A 490 15.07 27.72 12.20
N LEU A 491 14.11 28.62 11.97
CA LEU A 491 13.16 29.06 13.00
C LEU A 491 12.36 27.90 13.63
N GLU A 492 11.92 26.93 12.84
CA GLU A 492 11.09 25.83 13.34
C GLU A 492 11.88 24.88 14.26
N MET A 493 13.13 24.55 13.89
CA MET A 493 13.99 23.78 14.79
C MET A 493 14.33 24.54 16.07
N PHE A 494 14.52 25.87 15.96
CA PHE A 494 14.71 26.74 17.11
C PHE A 494 13.50 26.71 18.06
N LYS A 495 12.29 26.92 17.53
CA LYS A 495 11.04 26.87 18.32
C LYS A 495 10.91 25.51 19.01
N TRP A 496 11.13 24.43 18.28
CA TRP A 496 11.08 23.07 18.82
C TRP A 496 12.09 22.82 19.96
N SER A 497 13.35 23.23 19.77
CA SER A 497 14.37 23.12 20.83
C SER A 497 13.98 23.96 22.05
N THR A 498 13.41 25.14 21.83
CA THR A 498 12.99 26.04 22.91
C THR A 498 11.85 25.43 23.72
N VAL A 499 10.83 24.86 23.06
CA VAL A 499 9.71 24.17 23.73
C VAL A 499 10.21 23.06 24.64
N LYS A 500 11.13 22.22 24.16
CA LYS A 500 11.72 21.15 24.98
C LYS A 500 12.41 21.70 26.22
N LEU A 501 13.22 22.74 26.04
CA LEU A 501 13.93 23.38 27.16
C LEU A 501 12.96 23.98 28.18
N ILE A 502 11.92 24.69 27.72
CA ILE A 502 10.88 25.25 28.59
C ILE A 502 10.18 24.12 29.35
N ALA A 503 9.76 23.06 28.67
CA ALA A 503 9.09 21.92 29.26
C ALA A 503 9.96 21.22 30.33
N ASP A 504 11.24 21.00 30.03
CA ASP A 504 12.22 20.41 30.94
C ASP A 504 12.48 21.27 32.17
N ALA A 505 12.53 22.60 32.01
CA ALA A 505 12.71 23.55 33.11
C ALA A 505 11.45 23.63 33.98
N ALA A 506 10.27 23.67 33.36
CA ALA A 506 8.99 23.67 34.06
C ALA A 506 8.65 22.31 34.69
N LYS A 507 9.32 21.22 34.27
CA LYS A 507 9.02 19.83 34.63
C LYS A 507 7.64 19.38 34.16
N VAL A 508 7.28 19.73 32.94
CA VAL A 508 6.00 19.40 32.30
C VAL A 508 6.21 18.69 30.97
N ARG A 509 5.15 18.12 30.39
CA ARG A 509 5.16 17.61 29.01
C ARG A 509 5.25 18.77 28.02
N ASP A 510 5.95 18.57 26.91
CA ASP A 510 6.11 19.56 25.83
C ASP A 510 4.78 20.01 25.22
N ILE A 511 3.78 19.14 25.17
CA ILE A 511 2.43 19.47 24.70
C ILE A 511 1.71 20.55 25.53
N ARG A 512 2.18 20.86 26.75
CA ARG A 512 1.64 21.95 27.59
C ARG A 512 2.21 23.32 27.26
N ILE A 513 3.23 23.39 26.40
CA ILE A 513 3.82 24.64 25.91
C ILE A 513 3.22 24.92 24.53
N VAL A 514 2.30 25.88 24.47
CA VAL A 514 1.51 26.19 23.28
C VAL A 514 1.71 27.63 22.87
N ASP A 515 1.41 27.94 21.62
CA ASP A 515 1.49 29.29 21.03
C ASP A 515 2.85 30.01 21.26
N LEU A 516 3.95 29.26 21.22
CA LEU A 516 5.29 29.79 21.11
C LEU A 516 5.46 30.62 19.83
N GLN A 517 5.68 31.91 20.02
CA GLN A 517 5.99 32.91 19.02
C GLN A 517 7.35 33.54 19.31
N VAL A 518 8.04 33.93 18.24
CA VAL A 518 9.38 34.54 18.33
C VAL A 518 9.34 35.88 17.62
N TYR A 519 9.69 36.93 18.35
CA TYR A 519 9.83 38.29 17.87
C TYR A 519 11.28 38.72 17.98
N TYR A 520 11.66 39.74 17.22
CA TYR A 520 13.02 40.27 17.22
C TYR A 520 13.04 41.73 17.63
N ASP A 521 13.96 42.06 18.53
CA ASP A 521 14.40 43.42 18.81
C ASP A 521 15.81 43.62 18.21
N GLN A 522 16.38 44.82 18.30
CA GLN A 522 17.64 45.19 17.66
C GLN A 522 18.81 44.24 17.99
N ASN A 523 18.83 43.68 19.20
CA ASN A 523 19.91 42.79 19.66
C ASN A 523 19.44 41.47 20.27
N ASP A 524 18.14 41.30 20.53
CA ASP A 524 17.59 40.20 21.33
C ASP A 524 16.41 39.55 20.58
N ALA A 525 16.11 38.29 20.93
CA ALA A 525 14.87 37.63 20.53
C ALA A 525 13.91 37.56 21.72
N ILE A 526 12.65 37.87 21.47
CA ILE A 526 11.57 37.79 22.45
C ILE A 526 10.75 36.54 22.14
N ILE A 527 10.62 35.64 23.12
CA ILE A 527 9.84 34.42 22.99
C ILE A 527 8.59 34.58 23.84
N GLU A 528 7.43 34.47 23.22
CA GLU A 528 6.13 34.47 23.90
C GLU A 528 5.52 33.10 23.79
N PHE A 529 4.93 32.57 24.86
CA PHE A 529 4.22 31.29 24.83
C PHE A 529 3.21 31.20 25.97
N GLU A 530 2.33 30.22 25.89
CA GLU A 530 1.36 29.89 26.90
C GLU A 530 1.70 28.54 27.54
N LEU A 531 1.73 28.51 28.87
CA LEU A 531 1.91 27.30 29.67
C LEU A 531 0.55 26.87 30.22
N LEU A 532 0.08 25.70 29.80
CA LEU A 532 -1.20 25.14 30.23
C LEU A 532 -1.08 24.42 31.59
N ASP A 533 -2.16 24.33 32.36
CA ASP A 533 -2.23 23.58 33.62
C ASP A 533 -2.12 22.07 33.39
N ALA A 534 -1.98 21.33 34.49
CA ALA A 534 -2.02 19.89 34.46
C ALA A 534 -3.42 19.39 34.03
N PRO A 535 -3.49 18.30 33.26
CA PRO A 535 -4.78 17.70 32.93
C PRO A 535 -5.50 17.23 34.21
N PRO A 536 -6.85 17.25 34.23
CA PRO A 536 -7.63 16.93 35.42
C PRO A 536 -7.67 15.44 35.80
N TYR A 537 -7.06 14.56 34.98
CA TYR A 537 -7.07 13.11 35.17
C TYR A 537 -5.65 12.55 35.29
N ALA A 538 -5.52 11.46 36.03
CA ALA A 538 -4.35 10.59 35.96
C ALA A 538 -4.67 9.49 34.94
N GLY A 539 -3.93 9.45 33.83
CA GLY A 539 -4.25 8.51 32.76
C GLY A 539 -3.92 7.04 33.06
N ASP A 540 -4.24 6.20 32.10
CA ASP A 540 -4.38 4.74 32.21
C ASP A 540 -3.17 3.94 31.68
N ILE A 541 -1.96 4.48 31.81
CA ILE A 541 -0.75 3.88 31.27
C ILE A 541 -0.29 2.62 32.01
N SER A 542 0.52 1.82 31.31
CA SER A 542 1.35 0.76 31.91
C SER A 542 2.57 1.37 32.61
N GLY A 543 2.47 1.58 33.93
CA GLY A 543 3.58 2.07 34.75
C GLY A 543 3.15 3.13 35.78
N THR A 544 4.13 3.80 36.38
CA THR A 544 3.89 4.97 37.23
C THR A 544 3.79 6.20 36.34
N PRO A 545 2.62 6.88 36.28
CA PRO A 545 2.48 8.12 35.53
C PRO A 545 3.53 9.15 35.97
N PRO A 546 4.01 10.02 35.05
CA PRO A 546 4.83 11.15 35.44
C PRO A 546 4.11 11.97 36.52
N PRO A 547 4.83 12.54 37.50
CA PRO A 547 4.21 13.36 38.53
C PRO A 547 3.47 14.54 37.90
N THR A 548 2.21 14.71 38.32
CA THR A 548 1.36 15.81 37.87
C THR A 548 1.86 17.13 38.46
N VAL A 549 2.54 17.95 37.65
CA VAL A 549 3.02 19.28 38.06
C VAL A 549 1.95 20.33 37.78
N THR A 550 1.39 20.93 38.83
CA THR A 550 0.38 22.00 38.71
C THR A 550 0.93 23.23 38.00
N LEU A 551 0.07 24.07 37.43
CA LEU A 551 0.45 25.32 36.76
C LEU A 551 1.30 26.22 37.67
N GLN A 552 0.93 26.34 38.95
CA GLN A 552 1.66 27.14 39.92
C GLN A 552 3.08 26.61 40.13
N GLN A 553 3.24 25.30 40.31
CA GLN A 553 4.56 24.69 40.50
C GLN A 553 5.40 24.75 39.23
N ALA A 554 4.81 24.49 38.06
CA ALA A 554 5.48 24.58 36.76
C ALA A 554 5.99 26.02 36.49
N THR A 555 5.16 27.01 36.83
CA THR A 555 5.51 28.44 36.77
C THR A 555 6.69 28.76 37.69
N LEU A 556 6.65 28.28 38.94
CA LEU A 556 7.74 28.49 39.88
C LEU A 556 9.04 27.84 39.39
N ASN A 557 8.98 26.58 38.94
CA ASN A 557 10.13 25.85 38.42
C ASN A 557 10.80 26.62 37.26
N LEU A 558 10.00 27.07 36.30
CA LEU A 558 10.51 27.83 35.15
C LEU A 558 11.12 29.17 35.59
N GLN A 559 10.44 29.91 36.46
CA GLN A 559 10.95 31.18 36.99
C GLN A 559 12.27 30.98 37.76
N THR A 560 12.38 29.92 38.56
CA THR A 560 13.62 29.57 39.26
C THR A 560 14.75 29.25 38.27
N ALA A 561 14.47 28.49 37.21
CA ALA A 561 15.47 28.15 36.19
C ALA A 561 16.00 29.39 35.46
N VAL A 562 15.10 30.30 35.06
CA VAL A 562 15.43 31.56 34.37
C VAL A 562 16.16 32.52 35.31
N ASN A 563 15.61 32.79 36.51
CA ASN A 563 16.21 33.73 37.46
C ASN A 563 17.53 33.23 38.05
N GLY A 564 17.71 31.91 38.12
CA GLY A 564 18.96 31.28 38.54
C GLY A 564 20.08 31.37 37.51
N GLY A 565 19.82 31.94 36.32
CA GLY A 565 20.80 32.04 35.23
C GLY A 565 21.15 30.70 34.59
N SER A 566 20.35 29.64 34.85
CA SER A 566 20.60 28.29 34.37
C SER A 566 19.88 27.96 33.05
N PHE A 567 19.04 28.88 32.56
CA PHE A 567 18.24 28.67 31.36
C PHE A 567 18.93 29.25 30.12
N TYR A 568 19.30 28.37 29.19
CA TYR A 568 19.96 28.72 27.93
C TYR A 568 19.20 28.12 26.77
N VAL A 569 19.07 28.85 25.67
CA VAL A 569 18.48 28.37 24.42
C VAL A 569 19.57 28.14 23.39
N ASN A 570 19.52 26.99 22.75
CA ASN A 570 20.47 26.61 21.72
C ASN A 570 20.06 27.23 20.38
N VAL A 571 21.00 27.94 19.73
CA VAL A 571 20.80 28.43 18.37
C VAL A 571 21.40 27.44 17.38
N PHE A 572 20.68 27.15 16.30
CA PHE A 572 21.08 26.18 15.29
C PHE A 572 21.87 26.84 14.16
N ASN A 573 23.05 26.30 13.83
CA ASN A 573 23.79 26.69 12.64
C ASN A 573 23.43 25.73 11.50
N SER A 574 22.72 26.26 10.49
CA SER A 574 22.31 25.49 9.31
C SER A 574 23.48 25.04 8.43
N THR A 575 24.60 25.77 8.44
CA THR A 575 25.76 25.48 7.60
C THR A 575 26.55 24.29 8.14
N THR A 576 26.64 24.16 9.46
CA THR A 576 27.34 23.04 10.13
C THR A 576 26.39 21.95 10.62
N ASN A 577 25.07 22.15 10.47
CA ASN A 577 24.04 21.27 11.01
C ASN A 577 24.24 20.97 12.51
N SER A 578 24.68 21.97 13.28
CA SER A 578 25.08 21.83 14.68
C SER A 578 24.60 23.00 15.54
N ILE A 579 24.51 22.78 16.85
CA ILE A 579 24.24 23.85 17.83
C ILE A 579 25.44 24.83 17.80
N SER A 580 25.17 26.10 17.54
CA SER A 580 26.19 27.14 17.32
C SER A 580 26.73 27.68 18.64
N GLN A 581 25.83 28.02 19.57
CA GLN A 581 26.15 28.53 20.89
C GLN A 581 24.88 28.53 21.77
N PRO A 582 24.96 28.15 23.05
CA PRO A 582 23.89 28.40 24.00
C PRO A 582 23.80 29.90 24.32
N LEU A 583 22.62 30.49 24.15
CA LEU A 583 22.35 31.89 24.49
C LEU A 583 21.61 31.98 25.83
N PRO A 584 22.02 32.87 26.75
CA PRO A 584 21.36 33.03 28.02
C PRO A 584 19.97 33.65 27.82
N VAL A 585 19.04 33.23 28.66
CA VAL A 585 17.69 33.79 28.70
C VAL A 585 17.49 34.54 29.99
N ARG A 586 17.00 35.76 29.89
CA ARG A 586 16.56 36.56 31.03
C ARG A 586 15.05 36.78 30.98
N LYS A 587 14.48 37.02 32.14
CA LYS A 587 13.07 37.38 32.27
C LYS A 587 12.84 38.76 31.67
N SER A 588 11.92 38.88 30.71
CA SER A 588 11.34 40.18 30.38
C SER A 588 10.06 40.43 31.17
N LYS A 589 9.62 41.68 31.14
CA LYS A 589 8.50 42.25 31.92
C LYS A 589 7.32 41.28 31.99
N SER A 590 6.74 41.08 33.19
CA SER A 590 5.69 40.08 33.40
C SER A 590 4.46 40.35 32.53
N VAL A 591 4.05 39.37 31.73
CA VAL A 591 2.69 39.30 31.23
C VAL A 591 1.83 38.74 32.35
N SER A 592 0.85 39.53 32.78
CA SER A 592 0.02 39.27 33.96
C SER A 592 -0.64 37.90 33.90
N SER A 593 -0.56 37.12 34.99
CA SER A 593 -1.59 36.13 35.25
C SER A 593 -2.90 36.90 35.40
N ASN A 594 -3.96 36.42 34.76
CA ASN A 594 -5.29 37.00 34.89
C ASN A 594 -5.85 36.63 36.28
N ASN A 595 -5.20 37.08 37.36
CA ASN A 595 -5.79 37.07 38.70
C ASN A 595 -6.87 38.16 38.73
N GLN A 596 -8.07 37.80 38.27
CA GLN A 596 -9.28 38.53 38.55
C GLN A 596 -9.52 38.49 40.07
N GLY A 597 -9.17 39.58 40.74
CA GLY A 597 -9.36 39.70 42.18
C GLY A 597 -8.63 40.90 42.80
N GLY A 598 -8.56 42.04 42.09
CA GLY A 598 -7.93 43.24 42.60
C GLY A 598 -8.70 44.49 42.16
N SER A 599 -9.49 45.05 43.07
CA SER A 599 -10.11 46.35 42.89
C SER A 599 -9.02 47.43 42.90
N SER A 600 -8.76 48.09 41.77
CA SER A 600 -8.00 49.34 41.76
C SER A 600 -8.43 50.23 40.59
N SER A 601 -9.11 51.32 40.97
CA SER A 601 -9.15 52.69 40.43
C SER A 601 -8.66 52.96 39.00
N SER A 602 -9.60 53.48 38.19
CA SER A 602 -9.51 54.53 37.16
C SER A 602 -8.14 54.84 36.53
N ASP A 603 -8.01 54.61 35.21
CA ASP A 603 -7.94 55.71 34.24
C ASP A 603 -8.18 55.21 32.79
N ASP A 604 -8.98 56.00 32.07
CA ASP A 604 -9.17 56.11 30.62
C ASP A 604 -9.23 54.83 29.75
N GLY A 605 -10.41 54.21 29.75
CA GLY A 605 -10.86 53.31 28.68
C GLY A 605 -12.28 53.67 28.24
N TYR A 606 -12.53 53.67 26.93
CA TYR A 606 -13.86 53.98 26.38
C TYR A 606 -14.94 53.11 27.03
N SER A 607 -15.98 53.76 27.58
CA SER A 607 -17.06 53.04 28.24
C SER A 607 -17.77 52.12 27.23
N ALA A 608 -18.22 50.95 27.70
CA ALA A 608 -19.00 50.01 26.89
C ALA A 608 -20.23 50.68 26.22
N GLY A 609 -20.73 51.78 26.79
CA GLY A 609 -21.79 52.60 26.18
C GLY A 609 -21.34 53.39 24.94
N ALA A 610 -20.08 53.83 24.87
CA ALA A 610 -19.53 54.53 23.70
C ALA A 610 -19.33 53.57 22.51
N MET A 611 -18.91 52.33 22.77
CA MET A 611 -18.75 51.30 21.74
C MET A 611 -20.11 50.75 21.24
N ALA A 612 -21.10 50.63 22.13
CA ALA A 612 -22.47 50.30 21.74
C ALA A 612 -23.13 51.41 20.88
N GLY A 613 -22.86 52.68 21.20
CA GLY A 613 -23.33 53.82 20.40
C GLY A 613 -22.74 53.85 18.98
N LEU A 614 -21.46 53.50 18.83
CA LEU A 614 -20.80 53.38 17.52
C LEU A 614 -21.36 52.23 16.68
N GLY A 615 -21.67 51.09 17.30
CA GLY A 615 -22.30 49.96 16.62
C GLY A 615 -23.70 50.27 16.09
N ILE A 616 -24.53 50.94 16.89
CA ILE A 616 -25.89 51.35 16.47
C ILE A 616 -25.83 52.42 15.38
N ALA A 617 -24.89 53.37 15.46
CA ALA A 617 -24.70 54.39 14.43
C ALA A 617 -24.28 53.78 13.07
N MET A 618 -23.42 52.77 13.05
CA MET A 618 -23.01 52.09 11.81
C MET A 618 -24.14 51.28 11.18
N VAL A 619 -25.03 50.67 11.97
CA VAL A 619 -26.21 49.94 11.45
C VAL A 619 -27.25 50.91 10.85
N ILE A 620 -27.43 52.09 11.45
CA ILE A 620 -28.35 53.11 10.92
C ILE A 620 -27.81 53.72 9.62
N VAL A 621 -26.50 54.03 9.56
CA VAL A 621 -25.87 54.60 8.36
C VAL A 621 -25.74 53.56 7.24
N GLY A 622 -25.38 52.31 7.57
CA GLY A 622 -25.30 51.20 6.61
C GLY A 622 -26.67 50.74 6.11
N GLY A 623 -27.67 50.67 6.97
CA GLY A 623 -29.06 50.32 6.62
C GLY A 623 -29.75 51.41 5.79
N GLY A 624 -29.52 52.69 6.12
CA GLY A 624 -30.04 53.82 5.36
C GLY A 624 -29.39 53.96 3.97
N GLY A 625 -28.07 53.78 3.88
CA GLY A 625 -27.34 53.81 2.60
C GLY A 625 -27.64 52.61 1.71
N GLY A 626 -27.70 51.40 2.28
CA GLY A 626 -28.04 50.17 1.55
C GLY A 626 -29.48 50.14 1.05
N GLY A 627 -30.44 50.65 1.84
CA GLY A 627 -31.84 50.74 1.43
C GLY A 627 -32.08 51.72 0.27
N ALA A 628 -31.38 52.87 0.27
CA ALA A 628 -31.47 53.84 -0.82
C ALA A 628 -30.80 53.34 -2.12
N GLY A 629 -29.68 52.61 -2.01
CA GLY A 629 -29.00 51.99 -3.15
C GLY A 629 -29.82 50.87 -3.79
N ALA A 630 -30.46 50.03 -2.99
CA ALA A 630 -31.34 48.95 -3.49
C ALA A 630 -32.60 49.49 -4.17
N TYR A 631 -33.17 50.61 -3.70
CA TYR A 631 -34.36 51.24 -4.31
C TYR A 631 -34.06 51.85 -5.69
N PHE A 632 -32.84 52.37 -5.91
CA PHE A 632 -32.42 52.91 -7.21
C PHE A 632 -31.99 51.84 -8.22
N LEU A 633 -31.66 50.63 -7.77
CA LEU A 633 -31.30 49.50 -8.64
C LEU A 633 -32.51 48.64 -9.06
N LEU A 634 -33.65 48.79 -8.38
CA LEU A 634 -34.88 48.03 -8.64
C LEU A 634 -35.99 48.86 -9.29
N LYS A 635 -35.64 49.99 -9.89
CA LYS A 635 -36.50 50.82 -10.72
C LYS A 635 -35.77 51.16 -12.01
#